data_AF-A0A173L3N0-F1
#
_entry.id   AF-A0A173L3N0-F1
#
_cell.length_a   1.000
_cell.length_b   1.000
_cell.length_c   1.000
_cell.angle_alpha   90.00
_cell.angle_beta   90.00
_cell.angle_gamma   90.00
#
_symmetry.space_group_name_H-M   'P 1'
#
loop_
_entity.id
_entity.type
_entity.pdbx_description
1 polymer ?
#
loop_
_entity_poly.entity_id
_entity_poly.type
_entity_poly.pdbx_seq_one_letter_code
_entity_poly.pdbx_strand_id
1 'polypeptide(L)'
;MTVNLRDLAPSIQPAVDAIAAIPVIRYVNETAWIFAVVETGHLLFLAILGGSVLGLNLRLLGLILPGMSNRDVERALHPWYVTGVVGTIVTGVAMAITVARTLLPSGAFFIKMVALAAAILLSHVVARQVRSGRMALPENAIFGLALLLWSGSLLLFATTQGLNSGAMLIGLAGAGILAAASQPRHRPAIIGLFVVAFGAWFFALDGISDEGHLAGWAGNALLAATVVPALGAGVRDIRAGSHQADVSMKLTAFASTLAWVTVAAAGRWIGFS
;
A
#
# COMPACT_ATOMS: atom_id res chain seq x y z
N MET A 1 -5.05 5.23 19.13
CA MET A 1 -6.41 5.72 18.82
C MET A 1 -6.92 4.89 17.67
N THR A 2 -8.17 4.43 17.68
CA THR A 2 -8.75 3.65 16.56
C THR A 2 -9.60 4.58 15.72
N VAL A 3 -9.11 4.98 14.54
CA VAL A 3 -9.91 5.74 13.56
C VAL A 3 -10.64 4.74 12.67
N ASN A 4 -11.97 4.79 12.64
CA ASN A 4 -12.81 3.89 11.85
C ASN A 4 -13.98 4.64 11.19
N LEU A 5 -14.68 3.98 10.27
CA LEU A 5 -15.78 4.59 9.51
C LEU A 5 -17.03 4.84 10.36
N ARG A 6 -17.28 4.01 11.38
CA ARG A 6 -18.42 4.17 12.28
C ARG A 6 -18.36 5.51 13.02
N ASP A 7 -17.19 5.86 13.54
CA ASP A 7 -17.00 7.09 14.33
C ASP A 7 -16.99 8.34 13.43
N LEU A 8 -16.46 8.21 12.21
CA LEU A 8 -16.40 9.31 11.24
C LEU A 8 -17.73 9.60 10.54
N ALA A 9 -18.58 8.59 10.36
CA ALA A 9 -19.85 8.70 9.65
C ALA A 9 -20.95 7.82 10.30
N PRO A 10 -21.39 8.17 11.52
CA PRO A 10 -22.37 7.36 12.26
C PRO A 10 -23.72 7.25 11.55
N SER A 11 -24.05 8.19 10.67
CA SER A 11 -25.27 8.20 9.85
C SER A 11 -25.35 7.06 8.83
N ILE A 12 -24.24 6.36 8.53
CA ILE A 12 -24.21 5.24 7.58
C ILE A 12 -24.68 3.93 8.23
N GLN A 13 -24.61 3.81 9.56
CA GLN A 13 -24.93 2.58 10.28
C GLN A 13 -26.35 2.06 10.02
N PRO A 14 -27.43 2.90 10.02
CA PRO A 14 -28.77 2.43 9.72
C PRO A 14 -28.92 1.90 8.29
N ALA A 15 -28.22 2.50 7.32
CA ALA A 15 -28.24 2.04 5.93
C ALA A 15 -27.54 0.69 5.77
N VAL A 16 -26.41 0.50 6.45
CA VAL A 16 -25.70 -0.80 6.50
C VAL A 16 -26.58 -1.87 7.15
N ASP A 17 -27.29 -1.52 8.21
CA ASP A 17 -28.17 -2.45 8.90
C ASP A 17 -29.35 -2.88 8.04
N ALA A 18 -29.92 -1.95 7.26
CA ALA A 18 -30.98 -2.22 6.30
C ALA A 18 -30.50 -3.13 5.16
N ILE A 19 -29.29 -2.89 4.63
CA ILE A 19 -28.68 -3.73 3.59
C ILE A 19 -28.45 -5.14 4.12
N ALA A 20 -27.89 -5.29 5.31
CA ALA A 20 -27.64 -6.60 5.93
C ALA A 20 -28.92 -7.41 6.21
N ALA A 21 -30.08 -6.75 6.31
CA ALA A 21 -31.35 -7.41 6.54
C ALA A 21 -31.95 -8.05 5.26
N ILE A 22 -31.48 -7.68 4.07
CA ILE A 22 -32.00 -8.15 2.78
C ILE A 22 -31.84 -9.69 2.68
N PRO A 23 -32.90 -10.45 2.35
CA PRO A 23 -32.87 -11.92 2.34
C PRO A 23 -31.77 -12.52 1.46
N VAL A 24 -31.48 -11.92 0.30
CA VAL A 24 -30.42 -12.37 -0.60
C VAL A 24 -29.04 -12.26 0.05
N ILE A 25 -28.78 -11.17 0.77
CA ILE A 25 -27.49 -10.95 1.44
C ILE A 25 -27.33 -11.94 2.60
N ARG A 26 -28.41 -12.21 3.33
CA ARG A 26 -28.43 -13.22 4.39
C ARG A 26 -28.15 -14.62 3.86
N TYR A 27 -28.79 -14.99 2.75
CA TYR A 27 -28.55 -16.28 2.09
C TYR A 27 -27.10 -16.45 1.64
N VAL A 28 -26.48 -15.39 1.08
CA VAL A 28 -25.06 -15.39 0.72
C VAL A 28 -24.17 -15.56 1.96
N ASN A 29 -24.50 -14.90 3.07
CA ASN A 29 -23.74 -15.03 4.33
C ASN A 29 -23.84 -16.43 4.96
N GLU A 30 -25.00 -17.08 4.83
CA GLU A 30 -25.23 -18.43 5.36
C GLU A 30 -24.60 -19.51 4.46
N THR A 31 -24.22 -19.17 3.23
CA THR A 31 -23.70 -20.11 2.23
C THR A 31 -22.19 -19.91 2.01
N ALA A 32 -21.38 -20.64 2.77
CA ALA A 32 -19.92 -20.47 2.82
C ALA A 32 -19.21 -20.49 1.44
N TRP A 33 -19.67 -21.32 0.49
CA TRP A 33 -19.01 -21.42 -0.82
C TRP A 33 -19.17 -20.16 -1.67
N ILE A 34 -20.28 -19.42 -1.54
CA ILE A 34 -20.51 -18.19 -2.31
C ILE A 34 -19.51 -17.13 -1.86
N PHE A 35 -19.38 -16.96 -0.54
CA PHE A 35 -18.39 -16.04 0.03
C PHE A 35 -16.97 -16.39 -0.42
N ALA A 36 -16.58 -17.66 -0.35
CA ALA A 36 -15.25 -18.13 -0.77
C ALA A 36 -14.96 -17.86 -2.26
N VAL A 37 -15.94 -18.04 -3.14
CA VAL A 37 -15.80 -17.74 -4.57
C VAL A 37 -15.60 -16.25 -4.82
N VAL A 38 -16.39 -15.39 -4.16
CA VAL A 38 -16.26 -13.93 -4.27
C VAL A 38 -14.91 -13.47 -3.72
N GLU A 39 -14.48 -14.00 -2.58
CA GLU A 39 -13.18 -13.70 -1.97
C GLU A 39 -12.02 -14.13 -2.86
N THR A 40 -12.07 -15.35 -3.42
CA THR A 40 -11.07 -15.85 -4.36
C THR A 40 -10.98 -14.95 -5.60
N GLY A 41 -12.14 -14.56 -6.16
CA GLY A 41 -12.22 -13.62 -7.27
C GLY A 41 -11.59 -12.27 -6.91
N HIS A 42 -11.85 -11.75 -5.71
CA HIS A 42 -11.26 -10.50 -5.24
C HIS A 42 -9.72 -10.57 -5.17
N LEU A 43 -9.18 -11.66 -4.61
CA LEU A 43 -7.73 -11.85 -4.53
C LEU A 43 -7.09 -11.98 -5.91
N LEU A 44 -7.76 -12.66 -6.85
CA LEU A 44 -7.32 -12.74 -8.24
C LEU A 44 -7.25 -11.36 -8.89
N PHE A 45 -8.30 -10.54 -8.80
CA PHE A 45 -8.30 -9.20 -9.37
C PHE A 45 -7.29 -8.28 -8.69
N LEU A 46 -7.06 -8.42 -7.39
CA LEU A 46 -5.99 -7.72 -6.69
C LEU A 46 -4.61 -8.15 -7.18
N ALA A 47 -4.40 -9.43 -7.47
CA ALA A 47 -3.13 -9.92 -8.02
C ALA A 47 -2.89 -9.38 -9.44
N ILE A 48 -3.92 -9.36 -10.29
CA ILE A 48 -3.87 -8.76 -11.63
C ILE A 48 -3.57 -7.26 -11.54
N LEU A 49 -4.29 -6.55 -10.66
CA LEU A 49 -4.11 -5.13 -10.43
C LEU A 49 -2.70 -4.81 -9.93
N GLY A 50 -2.28 -5.48 -8.85
CA GLY A 50 -0.95 -5.36 -8.28
C GLY A 50 0.14 -5.69 -9.28
N GLY A 51 0.03 -6.80 -10.01
CA GLY A 51 1.00 -7.20 -11.03
C GLY A 51 1.15 -6.19 -12.16
N SER A 52 0.04 -5.62 -12.65
CA SER A 52 0.06 -4.59 -13.70
C SER A 52 0.69 -3.28 -13.24
N VAL A 53 0.40 -2.83 -12.02
CA VAL A 53 0.98 -1.60 -11.48
C VAL A 53 2.45 -1.80 -11.11
N LEU A 54 2.77 -2.88 -10.37
CA LEU A 54 4.14 -3.19 -9.97
C LEU A 54 5.02 -3.43 -11.18
N GLY A 55 4.53 -4.12 -12.21
CA GLY A 55 5.27 -4.32 -13.45
C GLY A 55 5.67 -3.00 -14.11
N LEU A 56 4.72 -2.05 -14.22
CA LEU A 56 5.03 -0.73 -14.76
C LEU A 56 6.00 0.05 -13.85
N ASN A 57 5.76 0.07 -12.54
CA ASN A 57 6.59 0.82 -11.61
C ASN A 57 8.03 0.28 -11.54
N LEU A 58 8.21 -1.04 -11.49
CA LEU A 58 9.54 -1.68 -11.51
C LEU A 58 10.25 -1.43 -12.84
N ARG A 59 9.53 -1.39 -13.96
CA ARG A 59 10.09 -0.98 -15.25
C ARG A 59 10.57 0.46 -15.21
N LEU A 60 9.80 1.38 -14.65
CA LEU A 60 10.16 2.80 -14.52
C LEU A 60 11.39 3.01 -13.62
N LEU A 61 11.53 2.18 -12.59
CA LEU A 61 12.71 2.12 -11.74
C LEU A 61 13.92 1.46 -12.43
N GLY A 62 13.74 0.85 -13.61
CA GLY A 62 14.80 0.19 -14.38
C GLY A 62 15.14 -1.22 -13.88
N LEU A 63 14.27 -1.84 -13.07
CA LEU A 63 14.52 -3.13 -12.44
C LEU A 63 14.13 -4.32 -13.31
N ILE A 64 13.15 -4.15 -14.18
CA ILE A 64 12.66 -5.19 -15.09
C ILE A 64 12.48 -4.64 -16.51
N LEU A 65 12.48 -5.52 -17.50
CA LEU A 65 12.21 -5.20 -18.91
C LEU A 65 13.00 -3.99 -19.47
N PRO A 66 14.32 -3.84 -19.19
CA PRO A 66 15.08 -2.64 -19.57
C PRO A 66 15.13 -2.42 -21.09
N GLY A 67 14.97 -3.47 -21.91
CA GLY A 67 14.96 -3.40 -23.37
C GLY A 67 13.63 -2.95 -24.00
N MET A 68 12.54 -2.85 -23.24
CA MET A 68 11.24 -2.38 -23.75
C MET A 68 11.02 -0.92 -23.41
N SER A 69 10.42 -0.11 -24.28
CA SER A 69 10.10 1.28 -23.93
C SER A 69 9.05 1.36 -22.82
N ASN A 70 9.11 2.42 -21.98
CA ASN A 70 8.12 2.62 -20.91
C ASN A 70 6.67 2.65 -21.44
N ARG A 71 6.48 3.22 -22.64
CA ARG A 71 5.17 3.29 -23.30
C ARG A 71 4.67 1.93 -23.76
N ASP A 72 5.55 1.06 -24.24
CA ASP A 72 5.13 -0.27 -24.70
C ASP A 72 4.75 -1.16 -23.53
N VAL A 73 5.50 -1.07 -22.41
CA VAL A 73 5.14 -1.75 -21.16
C VAL A 73 3.82 -1.22 -20.62
N GLU A 74 3.59 0.09 -20.61
CA GLU A 74 2.32 0.69 -20.18
C GLU A 74 1.15 0.21 -21.04
N ARG A 75 1.28 0.22 -22.37
CA ARG A 75 0.24 -0.28 -23.29
C ARG A 75 -0.08 -1.74 -23.06
N ALA A 76 0.94 -2.57 -22.84
CA ALA A 76 0.76 -4.00 -22.59
C ALA A 76 0.07 -4.28 -21.24
N LEU A 77 0.39 -3.49 -20.21
CA LEU A 77 -0.17 -3.69 -18.85
C LEU A 77 -1.52 -2.99 -18.63
N HIS A 78 -1.86 -2.00 -19.45
CA HIS A 78 -3.10 -1.24 -19.27
C HIS A 78 -4.41 -2.05 -19.25
N PRO A 79 -4.68 -3.00 -20.17
CA PRO A 79 -5.92 -3.77 -20.10
C PRO A 79 -6.03 -4.57 -18.80
N TRP A 80 -4.89 -5.07 -18.29
CA TRP A 80 -4.81 -5.76 -17.00
C TRP A 80 -5.03 -4.82 -15.83
N TYR A 81 -4.48 -3.61 -15.89
CA TYR A 81 -4.73 -2.56 -14.91
C TYR A 81 -6.23 -2.23 -14.81
N VAL A 82 -6.89 -1.96 -15.94
CA VAL A 82 -8.34 -1.65 -15.95
C VAL A 82 -9.16 -2.82 -15.43
N THR A 83 -8.87 -4.04 -15.91
CA THR A 83 -9.55 -5.27 -15.47
C THR A 83 -9.38 -5.48 -13.96
N GLY A 84 -8.17 -5.30 -13.46
CA GLY A 84 -7.85 -5.40 -12.05
C GLY A 84 -8.59 -4.36 -11.20
N VAL A 85 -8.64 -3.08 -11.61
CA VAL A 85 -9.36 -2.02 -10.90
C VAL A 85 -10.86 -2.34 -10.83
N VAL A 86 -11.48 -2.59 -11.99
CA VAL A 86 -12.92 -2.86 -12.07
C VAL A 86 -13.27 -4.11 -11.26
N GLY A 87 -12.54 -5.21 -11.47
CA GLY A 87 -12.79 -6.46 -10.76
C GLY A 87 -12.59 -6.35 -9.25
N THR A 88 -11.55 -5.67 -8.79
CA THR A 88 -11.29 -5.43 -7.35
C THR A 88 -12.40 -4.61 -6.72
N ILE A 89 -12.87 -3.54 -7.38
CA ILE A 89 -13.95 -2.69 -6.86
C ILE A 89 -15.26 -3.49 -6.79
N VAL A 90 -15.65 -4.15 -7.87
CA VAL A 90 -16.92 -4.90 -7.94
C VAL A 90 -16.96 -6.00 -6.90
N THR A 91 -15.92 -6.84 -6.84
CA THR A 91 -15.84 -7.92 -5.84
C THR A 91 -15.68 -7.39 -4.42
N GLY A 92 -14.93 -6.30 -4.23
CA GLY A 92 -14.75 -5.66 -2.92
C GLY A 92 -16.04 -5.08 -2.37
N VAL A 93 -16.87 -4.46 -3.22
CA VAL A 93 -18.21 -3.97 -2.83
C VAL A 93 -19.13 -5.13 -2.51
N ALA A 94 -19.11 -6.21 -3.31
CA ALA A 94 -19.90 -7.41 -3.03
C ALA A 94 -19.57 -8.01 -1.66
N MET A 95 -18.28 -8.16 -1.32
CA MET A 95 -17.85 -8.62 0.00
C MET A 95 -18.17 -7.60 1.10
N ALA A 96 -18.01 -6.30 0.83
CA ALA A 96 -18.27 -5.28 1.84
C ALA A 96 -19.73 -5.29 2.28
N ILE A 97 -20.65 -5.51 1.35
CA ILE A 97 -22.10 -5.64 1.62
C ILE A 97 -22.39 -6.83 2.55
N THR A 98 -21.72 -7.98 2.34
CA THR A 98 -21.94 -9.21 3.12
C THR A 98 -21.46 -9.09 4.58
N VAL A 99 -20.37 -8.35 4.82
CA VAL A 99 -19.74 -8.22 6.15
C VAL A 99 -19.68 -6.77 6.65
N ALA A 100 -20.57 -5.90 6.17
CA ALA A 100 -20.51 -4.45 6.44
C ALA A 100 -20.48 -4.10 7.94
N ARG A 101 -21.19 -4.87 8.77
CA ARG A 101 -21.26 -4.66 10.23
C ARG A 101 -19.90 -4.84 10.93
N THR A 102 -19.04 -5.72 10.41
CA THR A 102 -17.70 -5.95 10.94
C THR A 102 -16.67 -4.99 10.32
N LEU A 103 -16.88 -4.54 9.08
CA LEU A 103 -15.97 -3.62 8.40
C LEU A 103 -16.06 -2.17 8.90
N LEU A 104 -17.26 -1.66 9.23
CA LEU A 104 -17.44 -0.29 9.72
C LEU A 104 -16.58 0.08 10.94
N PRO A 105 -16.48 -0.75 12.00
CA PRO A 105 -15.60 -0.47 13.14
C PRO A 105 -14.12 -0.82 12.88
N SER A 106 -13.79 -1.51 11.79
CA SER A 106 -12.42 -1.93 11.52
C SER A 106 -11.55 -0.74 11.09
N GLY A 107 -10.57 -0.41 11.94
CA GLY A 107 -9.54 0.58 11.60
C GLY A 107 -8.67 0.12 10.42
N ALA A 108 -8.37 -1.18 10.33
CA ALA A 108 -7.60 -1.75 9.22
C ALA A 108 -8.34 -1.58 7.88
N PHE A 109 -9.66 -1.78 7.88
CA PHE A 109 -10.48 -1.55 6.69
C PHE A 109 -10.45 -0.08 6.27
N PHE A 110 -10.64 0.85 7.22
CA PHE A 110 -10.56 2.29 6.93
C PHE A 110 -9.21 2.68 6.30
N ILE A 111 -8.10 2.21 6.88
CA ILE A 111 -6.75 2.45 6.35
C ILE A 111 -6.61 1.85 4.95
N LYS A 112 -7.11 0.63 4.72
CA LYS A 112 -7.10 -0.01 3.39
C LYS A 112 -7.83 0.87 2.38
N MET A 113 -8.97 1.44 2.73
CA MET A 113 -9.75 2.30 1.82
C MET A 113 -9.01 3.59 1.46
N VAL A 114 -8.39 4.26 2.43
CA VAL A 114 -7.57 5.47 2.19
C VAL A 114 -6.35 5.12 1.33
N ALA A 115 -5.64 4.05 1.68
CA ALA A 115 -4.46 3.58 0.93
C ALA A 115 -4.83 3.14 -0.50
N LEU A 116 -5.98 2.49 -0.68
CA LEU A 116 -6.43 2.01 -1.99
C LEU A 116 -6.79 3.18 -2.90
N ALA A 117 -7.51 4.18 -2.39
CA ALA A 117 -7.81 5.39 -3.14
C ALA A 117 -6.51 6.10 -3.56
N ALA A 118 -5.56 6.27 -2.63
CA ALA A 118 -4.25 6.82 -2.91
C ALA A 118 -3.48 6.04 -3.98
N ALA A 119 -3.43 4.71 -3.83
CA ALA A 119 -2.69 3.82 -4.73
C ALA A 119 -3.26 3.87 -6.16
N ILE A 120 -4.59 3.82 -6.31
CA ILE A 120 -5.25 3.90 -7.63
C ILE A 120 -4.97 5.27 -8.28
N LEU A 121 -5.12 6.37 -7.53
CA LEU A 121 -4.86 7.72 -8.04
C LEU A 121 -3.40 7.87 -8.50
N LEU A 122 -2.43 7.44 -7.68
CA LEU A 122 -1.02 7.47 -8.03
C LEU A 122 -0.71 6.62 -9.26
N SER A 123 -1.28 5.41 -9.37
CA SER A 123 -1.13 4.56 -10.56
C SER A 123 -1.69 5.22 -11.82
N HIS A 124 -2.81 5.94 -11.72
CA HIS A 124 -3.36 6.69 -12.83
C HIS A 124 -2.47 7.86 -13.26
N VAL A 125 -1.87 8.56 -12.29
CA VAL A 125 -0.89 9.62 -12.56
C VAL A 125 0.34 9.06 -13.29
N VAL A 126 0.88 7.94 -12.82
CA VAL A 126 2.03 7.25 -13.44
C VAL A 126 1.70 6.84 -14.88
N ALA A 127 0.59 6.12 -15.09
CA ALA A 127 0.18 5.66 -16.42
C ALA A 127 -0.05 6.84 -17.38
N ARG A 128 -0.71 7.91 -16.90
CA ARG A 128 -0.93 9.12 -17.70
C ARG A 128 0.39 9.81 -18.06
N GLN A 129 1.32 9.94 -17.12
CA GLN A 129 2.62 10.56 -17.35
C GLN A 129 3.42 9.81 -18.43
N VAL A 130 3.41 8.48 -18.39
CA VAL A 130 4.08 7.63 -19.40
C VAL A 130 3.45 7.80 -20.80
N ARG A 131 2.12 7.89 -20.87
CA ARG A 131 1.39 8.11 -22.13
C ARG A 131 1.62 9.49 -22.74
N SER A 132 1.33 10.54 -21.96
CA SER A 132 1.33 11.92 -22.46
C SER A 132 2.74 12.50 -22.58
N GLY A 133 3.71 11.97 -21.84
CA GLY A 133 5.02 12.61 -21.65
C GLY A 133 4.96 13.97 -20.95
N ARG A 134 3.78 14.37 -20.43
CA ARG A 134 3.54 15.65 -19.75
C ARG A 134 2.93 15.40 -18.39
N MET A 135 3.50 16.01 -17.36
CA MET A 135 2.88 16.02 -16.03
C MET A 135 1.72 17.03 -16.02
N ALA A 136 0.54 16.60 -15.56
CA ALA A 136 -0.62 17.49 -15.42
C ALA A 136 -0.49 18.44 -14.23
N LEU A 137 0.35 18.08 -13.26
CA LEU A 137 0.69 18.87 -12.07
C LEU A 137 2.21 19.04 -12.01
N PRO A 138 2.73 20.08 -11.33
CA PRO A 138 4.16 20.21 -11.13
C PRO A 138 4.70 18.99 -10.37
N GLU A 139 5.89 18.52 -10.75
CA GLU A 139 6.56 17.34 -10.18
C GLU A 139 6.56 17.33 -8.66
N ASN A 140 6.88 18.48 -8.05
CA ASN A 140 6.92 18.64 -6.60
C ASN A 140 5.55 18.42 -5.92
N ALA A 141 4.44 18.77 -6.60
CA ALA A 141 3.11 18.54 -6.06
C ALA A 141 2.71 17.07 -6.10
N ILE A 142 3.07 16.35 -7.18
CA ILE A 142 2.85 14.91 -7.28
C ILE A 142 3.66 14.17 -6.23
N PHE A 143 4.94 14.53 -6.08
CA PHE A 143 5.81 13.97 -5.06
C PHE A 143 5.32 14.26 -3.65
N GLY A 144 4.94 15.52 -3.37
CA GLY A 144 4.38 15.94 -2.09
C GLY A 144 3.09 15.19 -1.75
N LEU A 145 2.18 15.05 -2.73
CA LEU A 145 0.95 14.28 -2.57
C LEU A 145 1.24 12.80 -2.30
N ALA A 146 2.15 12.19 -3.04
CA ALA A 146 2.48 10.78 -2.88
C ALA A 146 3.13 10.49 -1.52
N LEU A 147 4.04 11.36 -1.08
CA LEU A 147 4.61 11.30 0.27
C LEU A 147 3.54 11.53 1.33
N LEU A 148 2.64 12.48 1.15
CA LEU A 148 1.58 12.77 2.12
C LEU A 148 0.62 11.59 2.26
N LEU A 149 0.18 11.01 1.15
CA LEU A 149 -0.71 9.85 1.15
C LEU A 149 -0.05 8.63 1.78
N TRP A 150 1.22 8.37 1.44
CA TRP A 150 1.96 7.26 2.03
C TRP A 150 2.25 7.49 3.52
N SER A 151 2.74 8.67 3.91
CA SER A 151 3.04 9.01 5.31
C SER A 151 1.78 9.02 6.16
N GLY A 152 0.65 9.52 5.63
CA GLY A 152 -0.66 9.43 6.28
C GLY A 152 -1.09 8.00 6.51
N SER A 153 -0.90 7.11 5.52
CA SER A 153 -1.21 5.68 5.67
C SER A 153 -0.33 4.99 6.72
N LEU A 154 0.97 5.30 6.76
CA LEU A 154 1.91 4.79 7.76
C LEU A 154 1.59 5.31 9.17
N LEU A 155 1.27 6.59 9.28
CA LEU A 155 0.91 7.21 10.55
C LEU A 155 -0.36 6.59 11.11
N LEU A 156 -1.37 6.34 10.27
CA LEU A 156 -2.56 5.61 10.70
C LEU A 156 -2.20 4.19 11.18
N PHE A 157 -1.35 3.48 10.47
CA PHE A 157 -0.87 2.15 10.88
C PHE A 157 -0.12 2.15 12.22
N ALA A 158 0.79 3.11 12.41
CA ALA A 158 1.65 3.20 13.59
C ALA A 158 0.91 3.72 14.84
N THR A 159 -0.26 4.34 14.66
CA THR A 159 -1.06 4.92 15.74
C THR A 159 -2.31 4.09 16.09
N THR A 160 -2.62 3.07 15.28
CA THR A 160 -3.76 2.17 15.49
C THR A 160 -3.31 0.92 16.25
N GLN A 161 -3.87 0.73 17.45
CA GLN A 161 -3.58 -0.45 18.28
C GLN A 161 -3.87 -1.75 17.53
N GLY A 162 -2.99 -2.74 17.67
CA GLY A 162 -3.08 -4.02 16.96
C GLY A 162 -2.55 -4.00 15.51
N LEU A 163 -2.30 -2.82 14.92
CA LEU A 163 -1.83 -2.68 13.53
C LEU A 163 -0.35 -2.28 13.41
N ASN A 164 0.30 -1.92 14.52
CA ASN A 164 1.68 -1.39 14.52
C ASN A 164 2.70 -2.30 13.82
N SER A 165 2.53 -3.62 13.87
CA SER A 165 3.39 -4.58 13.17
C SER A 165 3.24 -4.52 11.64
N GLY A 166 2.11 -4.05 11.12
CA GLY A 166 1.88 -3.81 9.70
C GLY A 166 2.70 -2.63 9.15
N ALA A 167 2.91 -1.58 9.95
CA ALA A 167 3.76 -0.44 9.58
C ALA A 167 5.19 -0.89 9.24
N MET A 168 5.70 -1.89 9.96
CA MET A 168 7.02 -2.46 9.74
C MET A 168 7.12 -3.19 8.39
N LEU A 169 6.15 -4.05 8.06
CA LEU A 169 6.17 -4.75 6.77
C LEU A 169 6.18 -3.78 5.60
N ILE A 170 5.43 -2.69 5.70
CA ILE A 170 5.40 -1.62 4.70
C ILE A 170 6.77 -0.93 4.62
N GLY A 171 7.35 -0.60 5.78
CA GLY A 171 8.70 -0.04 5.88
C GLY A 171 9.75 -0.92 5.23
N LEU A 172 9.76 -2.23 5.53
CA LEU A 172 10.71 -3.23 5.01
C LEU A 172 10.52 -3.55 3.52
N ALA A 173 9.28 -3.56 3.03
CA ALA A 173 9.04 -3.72 1.60
C ALA A 173 9.54 -2.48 0.85
N GLY A 174 9.24 -1.28 1.35
CA GLY A 174 9.70 -0.03 0.75
C GLY A 174 11.22 0.10 0.71
N ALA A 175 11.83 -0.21 1.84
CA ALA A 175 13.24 -0.43 2.03
C ALA A 175 13.90 -1.37 1.00
N GLY A 176 13.35 -2.58 0.83
CA GLY A 176 13.88 -3.58 -0.09
C GLY A 176 13.75 -3.15 -1.56
N ILE A 177 12.61 -2.57 -1.94
CA ILE A 177 12.38 -2.02 -3.28
C ILE A 177 13.37 -0.89 -3.56
N LEU A 178 13.59 -0.01 -2.59
CA LEU A 178 14.54 1.08 -2.70
C LEU A 178 15.98 0.55 -2.81
N ALA A 179 16.35 -0.45 -2.01
CA ALA A 179 17.64 -1.11 -2.10
C ALA A 179 17.86 -1.71 -3.49
N ALA A 180 16.84 -2.34 -4.07
CA ALA A 180 16.91 -2.88 -5.43
C ALA A 180 17.11 -1.76 -6.48
N ALA A 181 16.40 -0.63 -6.32
CA ALA A 181 16.48 0.54 -7.20
C ALA A 181 17.79 1.35 -7.07
N SER A 182 18.52 1.20 -5.95
CA SER A 182 19.81 1.84 -5.72
C SER A 182 20.96 1.16 -6.48
N GLN A 183 22.05 1.91 -6.67
CA GLN A 183 23.27 1.45 -7.34
C GLN A 183 23.82 0.17 -6.69
N PRO A 184 24.36 -0.78 -7.49
CA PRO A 184 24.87 -2.07 -7.00
C PRO A 184 25.83 -1.96 -5.81
N ARG A 185 26.64 -0.89 -5.78
CA ARG A 185 27.60 -0.60 -4.71
C ARG A 185 26.95 -0.32 -3.35
N HIS A 186 25.75 0.27 -3.33
CA HIS A 186 25.05 0.67 -2.10
C HIS A 186 24.08 -0.39 -1.57
N ARG A 187 23.69 -1.36 -2.41
CA ARG A 187 22.76 -2.45 -2.05
C ARG A 187 23.09 -3.18 -0.75
N PRO A 188 24.33 -3.68 -0.52
CA PRO A 188 24.61 -4.45 0.69
C PRO A 188 24.52 -3.61 1.96
N ALA A 189 24.88 -2.33 1.92
CA ALA A 189 24.76 -1.43 3.07
C ALA A 189 23.29 -1.14 3.41
N ILE A 190 22.45 -0.93 2.38
CA ILE A 190 21.02 -0.72 2.57
C ILE A 190 20.36 -1.99 3.13
N ILE A 191 20.64 -3.16 2.53
CA ILE A 191 20.13 -4.46 3.01
C ILE A 191 20.59 -4.74 4.44
N GLY A 192 21.88 -4.54 4.74
CA GLY A 192 22.44 -4.75 6.07
C GLY A 192 21.81 -3.87 7.15
N LEU A 193 21.60 -2.57 6.85
CA LEU A 193 20.89 -1.65 7.74
C LEU A 193 19.47 -2.15 8.05
N PHE A 194 18.76 -2.68 7.05
CA PHE A 194 17.41 -3.19 7.26
C PHE A 194 17.35 -4.51 8.03
N VAL A 195 18.29 -5.42 7.78
CA VAL A 195 18.38 -6.67 8.56
C VAL A 195 18.66 -6.35 10.03
N VAL A 196 19.58 -5.42 10.31
CA VAL A 196 19.88 -4.97 11.68
C VAL A 196 18.68 -4.28 12.32
N ALA A 197 17.98 -3.41 11.58
CA ALA A 197 16.77 -2.74 12.04
C ALA A 197 15.66 -3.72 12.41
N PHE A 198 15.42 -4.71 11.54
CA PHE A 198 14.44 -5.76 11.74
C PHE A 198 14.80 -6.62 12.95
N GLY A 199 16.06 -7.06 13.05
CA GLY A 199 16.54 -7.82 14.19
C GLY A 199 16.38 -7.04 15.50
N ALA A 200 16.85 -5.79 15.54
CA ALA A 200 16.73 -4.92 16.72
C ALA A 200 15.27 -4.71 17.13
N TRP A 201 14.35 -4.52 16.18
CA TRP A 201 12.93 -4.40 16.46
C TRP A 201 12.31 -5.72 16.94
N PHE A 202 12.63 -6.84 16.30
CA PHE A 202 12.13 -8.15 16.67
C PHE A 202 12.53 -8.49 18.10
N PHE A 203 13.80 -8.28 18.46
CA PHE A 203 14.29 -8.45 19.83
C PHE A 203 13.75 -7.39 20.80
N ALA A 204 13.50 -6.16 20.35
CA ALA A 204 12.85 -5.15 21.19
C ALA A 204 11.36 -5.47 21.44
N LEU A 205 10.69 -6.24 20.58
CA LEU A 205 9.32 -6.68 20.84
C LEU A 205 9.26 -7.99 21.61
N ASP A 206 10.15 -8.95 21.34
CA ASP A 206 10.20 -10.24 22.03
C ASP A 206 10.79 -10.12 23.44
N GLY A 207 11.72 -9.17 23.64
CA GLY A 207 12.33 -8.85 24.93
C GLY A 207 11.55 -7.86 25.79
N ILE A 208 10.47 -7.26 25.27
CA ILE A 208 9.59 -6.34 26.02
C ILE A 208 8.17 -6.91 26.09
N SER A 209 8.08 -8.10 26.67
CA SER A 209 6.83 -8.74 27.07
C SER A 209 6.19 -8.12 28.32
N ASP A 210 6.72 -7.00 28.83
CA ASP A 210 6.09 -6.19 29.87
C ASP A 210 5.42 -4.95 29.27
N GLU A 211 4.14 -4.78 29.59
CA GLU A 211 3.12 -3.89 29.01
C GLU A 211 3.41 -2.37 29.11
N GLY A 212 4.53 -1.88 28.57
CA GLY A 212 4.92 -0.48 28.62
C GLY A 212 4.66 0.31 27.32
N HIS A 213 3.90 1.40 27.40
CA HIS A 213 3.75 2.39 26.29
C HIS A 213 5.11 2.90 25.75
N LEU A 214 6.14 2.94 26.59
CA LEU A 214 7.51 3.35 26.24
C LEU A 214 8.22 2.36 25.31
N ALA A 215 7.92 1.06 25.43
CA ALA A 215 8.49 0.00 24.62
C ALA A 215 8.01 0.06 23.16
N GLY A 216 6.71 0.25 22.98
CA GLY A 216 6.11 0.46 21.66
C GLY A 216 6.63 1.72 20.97
N TRP A 217 6.83 2.81 21.72
CA TRP A 217 7.43 4.03 21.20
C TRP A 217 8.90 3.83 20.79
N ALA A 218 9.70 3.14 21.62
CA ALA A 218 11.09 2.84 21.30
C ALA A 218 11.22 1.95 20.05
N GLY A 219 10.38 0.93 19.91
CA GLY A 219 10.32 0.08 18.71
C GLY A 219 9.98 0.88 17.45
N ASN A 220 8.97 1.76 17.53
CA ASN A 220 8.60 2.64 16.41
C ASN A 220 9.70 3.67 16.07
N ALA A 221 10.39 4.20 17.07
CA ALA A 221 11.49 5.14 16.90
C ALA A 221 12.72 4.48 16.23
N LEU A 222 13.07 3.26 16.62
CA LEU A 222 14.11 2.44 15.97
C LEU A 222 13.77 2.14 14.50
N LEU A 223 12.51 1.85 14.22
CA LEU A 223 12.00 1.68 12.87
C LEU A 223 12.11 2.96 12.04
N ALA A 224 11.69 4.10 12.59
CA ALA A 224 11.82 5.39 11.91
C ALA A 224 13.30 5.74 11.66
N ALA A 225 14.17 5.50 12.64
CA ALA A 225 15.61 5.77 12.57
C ALA A 225 16.35 4.95 11.50
N THR A 226 15.73 3.88 10.99
CA THR A 226 16.34 2.99 10.00
C THR A 226 15.70 3.13 8.62
N VAL A 227 14.36 3.20 8.58
CA VAL A 227 13.59 3.40 7.35
C VAL A 227 13.82 4.78 6.76
N VAL A 228 13.82 5.85 7.57
CA VAL A 228 13.93 7.23 7.04
C VAL A 228 15.30 7.49 6.40
N PRO A 229 16.45 7.15 7.01
CA PRO A 229 17.75 7.35 6.36
C PRO A 229 17.93 6.51 5.10
N ALA A 230 17.41 5.29 5.09
CA ALA A 230 17.47 4.43 3.93
C ALA A 230 16.64 5.00 2.77
N LEU A 231 15.40 5.42 3.02
CA LEU A 231 14.56 6.14 2.04
C LEU A 231 15.27 7.39 1.52
N GLY A 232 15.86 8.19 2.41
CA GLY A 232 16.65 9.37 2.04
C GLY A 232 17.90 9.04 1.22
N ALA A 233 18.54 7.89 1.46
CA ALA A 233 19.67 7.42 0.67
C ALA A 233 19.25 7.00 -0.75
N GLY A 234 18.19 6.22 -0.90
CA GLY A 234 17.73 5.80 -2.24
C GLY A 234 17.11 6.94 -3.06
N VAL A 235 16.42 7.90 -2.42
CA VAL A 235 15.99 9.13 -3.13
C VAL A 235 17.18 9.92 -3.64
N ARG A 236 18.25 10.04 -2.84
CA ARG A 236 19.51 10.70 -3.27
C ARG A 236 20.16 9.94 -4.42
N ASP A 237 20.15 8.62 -4.39
CA ASP A 237 20.76 7.78 -5.42
C ASP A 237 19.99 7.85 -6.76
N ILE A 238 18.65 7.80 -6.70
CA ILE A 238 17.77 8.01 -7.87
C ILE A 238 18.03 9.38 -8.51
N ARG A 239 18.21 10.42 -7.68
CA ARG A 239 18.52 11.79 -8.12
C ARG A 239 19.91 11.92 -8.74
N ALA A 240 20.90 11.23 -8.19
CA ALA A 240 22.29 11.29 -8.66
C ALA A 240 22.51 10.56 -9.99
N GLY A 241 21.73 9.50 -10.25
CA GLY A 241 21.90 8.64 -11.44
C GLY A 241 20.93 8.88 -12.59
N SER A 242 20.06 9.90 -12.54
CA SER A 242 19.01 10.10 -13.54
C SER A 242 18.94 11.56 -14.02
N HIS A 243 18.54 11.79 -15.28
CA HIS A 243 18.17 13.12 -15.73
C HIS A 243 16.94 13.64 -14.96
N GLN A 244 16.82 14.96 -14.82
CA GLN A 244 15.80 15.59 -13.97
C GLN A 244 14.36 15.16 -14.32
N ALA A 245 14.06 15.00 -15.61
CA ALA A 245 12.76 14.51 -16.08
C ALA A 245 12.45 13.06 -15.63
N ASP A 246 13.48 12.20 -15.51
CA ASP A 246 13.35 10.80 -15.10
C ASP A 246 13.21 10.63 -13.58
N VAL A 247 13.76 11.57 -12.80
CA VAL A 247 13.65 11.57 -11.33
C VAL A 247 12.20 11.62 -10.90
N SER A 248 11.43 12.54 -11.49
CA SER A 248 9.99 12.73 -11.24
C SER A 248 9.20 11.42 -11.34
N MET A 249 9.47 10.68 -12.41
CA MET A 249 8.74 9.49 -12.81
C MET A 249 9.14 8.31 -11.92
N LYS A 250 10.44 8.17 -11.63
CA LYS A 250 10.96 7.15 -10.72
C LYS A 250 10.45 7.34 -9.29
N LEU A 251 10.43 8.57 -8.79
CA LEU A 251 9.92 8.86 -7.44
C LEU A 251 8.42 8.62 -7.34
N THR A 252 7.64 9.00 -8.36
CA THR A 252 6.20 8.74 -8.38
C THR A 252 5.90 7.24 -8.48
N ALA A 253 6.65 6.50 -9.30
CA ALA A 253 6.56 5.04 -9.38
C ALA A 253 6.93 4.35 -8.07
N PHE A 254 7.96 4.85 -7.38
CA PHE A 254 8.34 4.35 -6.07
C PHE A 254 7.22 4.60 -5.04
N ALA A 255 6.69 5.81 -4.96
CA ALA A 255 5.61 6.13 -4.02
C ALA A 255 4.29 5.38 -4.34
N SER A 256 3.95 5.20 -5.62
CA SER A 256 2.83 4.35 -6.05
C SER A 256 3.02 2.90 -5.57
N THR A 257 4.24 2.37 -5.70
CA THR A 257 4.58 1.01 -5.23
C THR A 257 4.38 0.89 -3.73
N LEU A 258 4.87 1.86 -2.96
CA LEU A 258 4.68 1.90 -1.51
C LEU A 258 3.20 1.95 -1.10
N ALA A 259 2.38 2.73 -1.81
CA ALA A 259 0.94 2.79 -1.56
C ALA A 259 0.28 1.41 -1.77
N TRP A 260 0.64 0.68 -2.82
CA TRP A 260 0.14 -0.68 -3.08
C TRP A 260 0.59 -1.70 -2.02
N VAL A 261 1.83 -1.60 -1.55
CA VAL A 261 2.31 -2.38 -0.41
C VAL A 261 1.45 -2.09 0.83
N THR A 262 1.11 -0.83 1.10
CA THR A 262 0.22 -0.47 2.21
C THR A 262 -1.17 -1.07 2.06
N VAL A 263 -1.75 -1.08 0.86
CA VAL A 263 -3.05 -1.72 0.60
C VAL A 263 -3.01 -3.21 0.94
N ALA A 264 -1.97 -3.91 0.47
CA ALA A 264 -1.80 -5.34 0.72
C ALA A 264 -1.59 -5.63 2.22
N ALA A 265 -0.75 -4.84 2.87
CA ALA A 265 -0.54 -4.92 4.31
C ALA A 265 -1.85 -4.69 5.07
N ALA A 266 -2.63 -3.65 4.76
CA ALA A 266 -3.90 -3.36 5.43
C ALA A 266 -4.92 -4.49 5.29
N GLY A 267 -4.96 -5.13 4.12
CA GLY A 267 -5.83 -6.28 3.87
C GLY A 267 -5.62 -7.42 4.86
N ARG A 268 -4.37 -7.77 5.20
CA ARG A 268 -4.06 -8.86 6.14
C ARG A 268 -4.62 -8.60 7.53
N TRP A 269 -4.70 -7.36 7.98
CA TRP A 269 -5.12 -7.03 9.34
C TRP A 269 -6.63 -6.87 9.52
N ILE A 270 -7.42 -6.86 8.44
CA ILE A 270 -8.89 -6.80 8.55
C ILE A 270 -9.46 -8.01 9.30
N GLY A 271 -8.87 -9.20 9.12
CA GLY A 271 -9.30 -10.41 9.81
C GLY A 271 -8.93 -10.48 11.30
N PHE A 272 -8.13 -9.53 11.80
CA PHE A 272 -7.64 -9.46 13.18
C PHE A 272 -8.18 -8.26 13.96
N SER A 273 -9.01 -7.42 13.32
CA SER A 273 -9.62 -6.20 13.88
C SER A 273 -11.12 -6.33 14.02
#